data_AF-D2PL10-F1
#
_entry.id   AF-D2PL10-F1
#
_cell.length_a   1.000
_cell.length_b   1.000
_cell.length_c   1.000
_cell.angle_alpha   90.00
_cell.angle_beta   90.00
_cell.angle_gamma   90.00
#
_symmetry.space_group_name_H-M   'P 1'
#
loop_
_entity.id
_entity.type
_entity.pdbx_description
1 polymer ?
#
loop_
_entity_poly.entity_id
_entity_poly.type
_entity_poly.pdbx_seq_one_letter_code
_entity_poly.pdbx_strand_id
1 'polypeptide(L)'
;MARSDGHGRTPYTGLGVAGLTGHVFFELGAGVGMPLASVVGAAPAAGLWATAGAAGIRRAAGWSTAEPAGRWAGLVNGLGIGAFVAHLSSWPKAESAARHRRFVLPWLADCEDLGPRLTPAYNVILYGSAVASVAGLLRESRGGRPAGLALAALAVPVLGAAQHWEIARLRAQARRSPAWWNRRLRT
;
A
#
# COMPACT_ATOMS: atom_id res chain seq x y z
N MET A 1 41.49 5.40 -12.00
CA MET A 1 40.61 4.67 -11.06
C MET A 1 39.16 4.99 -11.41
N ALA A 2 38.51 4.14 -12.20
CA ALA A 2 37.09 4.26 -12.46
C ALA A 2 36.34 3.90 -11.17
N ARG A 3 35.62 4.86 -10.59
CA ARG A 3 34.61 4.53 -9.59
C ARG A 3 33.56 3.70 -10.31
N SER A 4 33.33 2.48 -9.82
CA SER A 4 32.14 1.70 -10.17
C SER A 4 30.94 2.44 -9.59
N ASP A 5 30.49 3.48 -10.27
CA ASP A 5 29.31 4.25 -9.90
C ASP A 5 28.12 3.29 -9.96
N GLY A 6 27.56 2.98 -8.79
CA GLY A 6 26.43 2.06 -8.65
C GLY A 6 25.21 2.62 -9.37
N HIS A 7 25.02 2.22 -10.63
CA HIS A 7 23.87 2.60 -11.43
C HIS A 7 22.58 2.02 -10.82
N GLY A 8 21.62 2.88 -10.49
CA GLY A 8 20.18 2.59 -10.66
C GLY A 8 19.42 1.73 -9.65
N ARG A 9 20.01 1.28 -8.52
CA ARG A 9 19.27 0.50 -7.50
C ARG A 9 18.57 1.42 -6.49
N THR A 10 17.33 1.08 -6.16
CA THR A 10 16.49 1.80 -5.18
C THR A 10 15.88 0.79 -4.18
N PRO A 11 16.70 0.17 -3.30
CA PRO A 11 16.26 -0.90 -2.41
C PRO A 11 15.09 -0.52 -1.49
N TYR A 12 15.06 0.70 -0.94
CA TYR A 12 13.96 1.14 -0.07
C TYR A 12 12.66 1.29 -0.86
N THR A 13 12.73 1.85 -2.07
CA THR A 13 11.60 1.90 -3.00
C THR A 13 11.13 0.49 -3.36
N GLY A 14 12.06 -0.45 -3.58
CA GLY A 14 11.73 -1.87 -3.83
C GLY A 14 11.01 -2.52 -2.67
N LEU A 15 11.46 -2.28 -1.43
CA LEU A 15 10.78 -2.72 -0.21
C LEU A 15 9.39 -2.07 -0.07
N GLY A 16 9.27 -0.78 -0.42
CA GLY A 16 8.00 -0.06 -0.45
C GLY A 16 7.01 -0.69 -1.43
N VAL A 17 7.44 -1.03 -2.65
CA VAL A 17 6.63 -1.74 -3.65
C VAL A 17 6.26 -3.14 -3.17
N ALA A 18 7.19 -3.87 -2.58
CA ALA A 18 6.93 -5.21 -2.04
C ALA A 18 5.91 -5.16 -0.91
N GLY A 19 6.00 -4.17 -0.01
CA GLY A 19 5.02 -3.92 1.05
C GLY A 19 3.65 -3.49 0.51
N LEU A 20 3.64 -2.60 -0.48
CA LEU A 20 2.42 -2.18 -1.18
C LEU A 20 1.75 -3.36 -1.90
N THR A 21 2.53 -4.25 -2.51
CA THR A 21 1.95 -5.46 -3.13
C THR A 21 1.49 -6.43 -2.04
N GLY A 22 2.29 -6.60 -0.99
CA GLY A 22 2.01 -7.50 0.12
C GLY A 22 0.71 -7.18 0.85
N HIS A 23 0.40 -5.91 1.13
CA HIS A 23 -0.83 -5.57 1.88
C HIS A 23 -2.10 -5.89 1.08
N VAL A 24 -2.15 -5.60 -0.23
CA VAL A 24 -3.34 -5.94 -1.04
C VAL A 24 -3.54 -7.46 -1.16
N PHE A 25 -2.45 -8.23 -1.21
CA PHE A 25 -2.53 -9.70 -1.19
C PHE A 25 -2.90 -10.24 0.21
N PHE A 26 -2.52 -9.54 1.27
CA PHE A 26 -2.96 -9.87 2.63
C PHE A 26 -4.46 -9.70 2.78
N GLU A 27 -5.04 -8.60 2.29
CA GLU A 27 -6.49 -8.36 2.29
C GLU A 27 -7.27 -9.41 1.49
N LEU A 28 -6.74 -9.77 0.31
CA LEU A 28 -7.34 -10.80 -0.53
C LEU A 28 -7.30 -12.16 0.18
N GLY A 29 -6.16 -12.53 0.76
CA GLY A 29 -6.00 -13.75 1.54
C GLY A 29 -6.85 -13.76 2.81
N ALA A 30 -7.09 -12.60 3.41
CA ALA A 30 -8.01 -12.44 4.52
C ALA A 30 -9.47 -12.66 4.09
N GLY A 31 -9.81 -12.44 2.82
CA GLY A 31 -11.17 -12.59 2.29
C GLY A 31 -12.00 -11.30 2.39
N VAL A 32 -11.31 -10.15 2.39
CA VAL A 32 -11.88 -8.80 2.25
C VAL A 32 -11.95 -8.44 0.76
N GLY A 33 -10.91 -8.75 -0.01
CA GLY A 33 -10.80 -8.41 -1.41
C GLY A 33 -9.50 -7.66 -1.66
N MET A 34 -9.43 -6.89 -2.73
CA MET A 34 -8.32 -6.00 -3.02
C MET A 34 -8.79 -4.89 -3.96
N PRO A 35 -8.04 -3.78 -4.10
CA PRO A 35 -8.42 -2.72 -5.01
C PRO A 35 -8.71 -3.22 -6.43
N LEU A 36 -9.83 -2.75 -7.00
CA LEU A 36 -10.39 -3.10 -8.32
C LEU A 36 -11.09 -4.46 -8.39
N ALA A 37 -11.01 -5.31 -7.36
CA ALA A 37 -11.70 -6.60 -7.35
C ALA A 37 -13.22 -6.44 -7.48
N SER A 38 -13.79 -5.33 -6.99
CA SER A 38 -15.22 -5.05 -7.13
C SER A 38 -15.65 -4.78 -8.58
N VAL A 39 -14.72 -4.36 -9.44
CA VAL A 39 -15.01 -3.96 -10.83
C VAL A 39 -14.70 -5.09 -11.80
N VAL A 40 -13.48 -5.62 -11.72
CA VAL A 40 -12.99 -6.61 -12.69
C VAL A 40 -13.03 -8.05 -12.15
N GLY A 41 -13.28 -8.23 -10.86
CA GLY A 41 -13.18 -9.51 -10.18
C GLY A 41 -11.80 -9.75 -9.56
N ALA A 42 -11.73 -10.67 -8.59
CA ALA A 42 -10.53 -10.90 -7.79
C ALA A 42 -9.33 -11.40 -8.60
N ALA A 43 -9.53 -12.33 -9.54
CA ALA A 43 -8.44 -12.91 -10.33
C ALA A 43 -7.72 -11.88 -11.23
N PRO A 44 -8.41 -11.11 -12.10
CA PRO A 44 -7.74 -10.09 -12.91
C PRO A 44 -7.15 -8.95 -12.06
N ALA A 45 -7.79 -8.56 -10.95
CA ALA A 45 -7.21 -7.59 -10.02
C ALA A 45 -5.89 -8.12 -9.43
N ALA A 46 -5.86 -9.37 -8.97
CA ALA A 46 -4.65 -10.00 -8.45
C ALA A 46 -3.54 -10.10 -9.51
N GLY A 47 -3.90 -10.46 -10.76
CA GLY A 47 -2.96 -10.50 -11.87
C GLY A 47 -2.34 -9.13 -12.17
N LEU A 48 -3.14 -8.06 -12.13
CA LEU A 48 -2.66 -6.69 -12.30
C LEU A 48 -1.67 -6.30 -11.19
N TRP A 49 -2.03 -6.53 -9.93
CA TRP A 49 -1.18 -6.19 -8.77
C TRP A 49 0.10 -7.01 -8.75
N ALA A 50 0.05 -8.31 -9.03
CA ALA A 50 1.23 -9.16 -9.14
C ALA A 50 2.18 -8.66 -10.24
N THR A 51 1.64 -8.34 -11.42
CA THR A 51 2.43 -7.86 -12.56
C THR A 51 3.08 -6.52 -12.26
N ALA A 52 2.31 -5.55 -11.75
CA ALA A 52 2.80 -4.23 -11.40
C ALA A 52 3.84 -4.27 -10.27
N GLY A 53 3.59 -5.07 -9.22
CA GLY A 53 4.51 -5.28 -8.11
C GLY A 53 5.83 -5.91 -8.56
N ALA A 54 5.76 -6.98 -9.36
CA ALA A 54 6.95 -7.63 -9.91
C ALA A 54 7.76 -6.68 -10.81
N ALA A 55 7.09 -5.92 -11.68
CA ALA A 55 7.74 -4.92 -12.52
C ALA A 55 8.42 -3.83 -11.68
N GLY A 56 7.76 -3.32 -10.63
CA GLY A 56 8.32 -2.33 -9.72
C GLY A 56 9.53 -2.84 -8.94
N ILE A 57 9.49 -4.08 -8.44
CA ILE A 57 10.62 -4.71 -7.73
C ILE A 57 11.80 -4.92 -8.69
N ARG A 58 11.56 -5.43 -9.91
CA ARG A 58 12.61 -5.61 -10.92
C ARG A 58 13.24 -4.26 -11.29
N ARG A 59 12.42 -3.22 -11.44
CA ARG A 59 12.92 -1.85 -11.68
C ARG A 59 13.77 -1.35 -10.53
N ALA A 60 13.32 -1.54 -9.28
CA ALA A 60 14.07 -1.16 -8.09
C ALA A 60 15.42 -1.91 -7.96
N ALA A 61 15.50 -3.14 -8.46
CA ALA A 61 16.73 -3.93 -8.51
C ALA A 61 17.73 -3.45 -9.59
N GLY A 62 17.38 -2.40 -10.35
CA GLY A 62 18.22 -1.87 -11.44
C GLY A 62 18.10 -2.66 -12.74
N TRP A 63 17.09 -3.53 -12.88
CA TRP A 63 16.89 -4.32 -14.10
C TRP A 63 16.07 -3.58 -15.17
N SER A 64 16.04 -2.25 -15.13
CA SER A 64 15.24 -1.40 -16.00
C SER A 64 16.07 -0.24 -16.55
N THR A 65 15.92 0.05 -17.84
CA THR A 65 16.68 1.08 -18.58
C THR A 65 15.95 2.44 -18.69
N ALA A 66 14.70 2.56 -18.23
CA ALA A 66 13.87 3.76 -18.45
C ALA A 66 14.00 4.85 -17.36
N GLU A 67 14.09 6.14 -17.76
CA GLU A 67 14.00 7.41 -17.00
C GLU A 67 14.87 7.57 -15.73
N PRO A 68 15.15 8.80 -15.26
CA PRO A 68 15.96 9.02 -14.05
C PRO A 68 15.31 8.31 -12.86
N ALA A 69 16.03 7.34 -12.28
CA ALA A 69 15.55 6.50 -11.17
C ALA A 69 14.86 7.32 -10.06
N GLY A 70 15.30 8.56 -9.84
CA GLY A 70 14.76 9.46 -8.83
C GLY A 70 13.32 9.94 -9.03
N ARG A 71 12.82 10.16 -10.27
CA ARG A 71 11.44 10.65 -10.48
C ARG A 71 10.41 9.56 -10.24
N TRP A 72 10.64 8.40 -10.86
CA TRP A 72 9.81 7.21 -10.64
C TRP A 72 9.80 6.81 -9.16
N ALA A 73 10.97 6.73 -8.51
CA ALA A 73 11.06 6.40 -7.09
C ALA A 73 10.31 7.43 -6.24
N GLY A 74 10.41 8.72 -6.58
CA GLY A 74 9.66 9.78 -5.91
C GLY A 74 8.16 9.55 -5.96
N LEU A 75 7.60 9.25 -7.14
CA LEU A 75 6.17 9.00 -7.30
C LEU A 75 5.72 7.74 -6.56
N VAL A 76 6.46 6.63 -6.69
CA VAL A 76 6.10 5.36 -6.03
C VAL A 76 6.12 5.50 -4.51
N ASN A 77 7.18 6.10 -3.96
CA ASN A 77 7.28 6.34 -2.53
C ASN A 77 6.22 7.33 -2.05
N GLY A 78 5.93 8.37 -2.84
CA GLY A 78 4.86 9.32 -2.58
C GLY A 78 3.50 8.64 -2.49
N LEU A 79 3.19 7.76 -3.45
CA LEU A 79 1.96 6.96 -3.46
C LEU A 79 1.89 6.05 -2.23
N GLY A 80 2.97 5.35 -1.88
CA GLY A 80 3.02 4.48 -0.69
C GLY A 80 2.77 5.24 0.62
N ILE A 81 3.36 6.44 0.76
CA ILE A 81 3.11 7.33 1.90
C ILE A 81 1.65 7.80 1.91
N GLY A 82 1.14 8.26 0.77
CA GLY A 82 -0.24 8.71 0.63
C GLY A 82 -1.25 7.61 0.97
N ALA A 83 -1.01 6.37 0.52
CA ALA A 83 -1.82 5.21 0.85
C ALA A 83 -1.82 4.91 2.35
N PHE A 84 -0.64 4.92 2.99
CA PHE A 84 -0.54 4.73 4.44
C PHE A 84 -1.33 5.78 5.22
N VAL A 85 -1.18 7.06 4.86
CA VAL A 85 -1.92 8.15 5.51
C VAL A 85 -3.42 8.03 5.25
N ALA A 86 -3.84 7.68 4.04
CA ALA A 86 -5.24 7.44 3.71
C ALA A 86 -5.85 6.36 4.62
N HIS A 87 -5.17 5.23 4.81
CA HIS A 87 -5.64 4.17 5.72
C HIS A 87 -5.78 4.67 7.16
N LEU A 88 -4.75 5.32 7.71
CA LEU A 88 -4.80 5.84 9.07
C LEU A 88 -5.86 6.91 9.30
N SER A 89 -6.15 7.71 8.26
CA SER A 89 -7.13 8.80 8.34
C SER A 89 -8.57 8.31 8.20
N SER A 90 -8.81 7.31 7.34
CA SER A 90 -10.15 6.83 7.00
C SER A 90 -10.69 5.75 7.91
N TRP A 91 -9.83 5.02 8.64
CA TRP A 91 -10.25 3.87 9.43
C TRP A 91 -10.20 4.11 10.95
N PRO A 92 -11.03 3.37 11.73
CA PRO A 92 -11.04 3.46 13.19
C PRO A 92 -9.68 3.12 13.78
N LYS A 93 -9.26 3.92 14.76
CA LYS A 93 -8.00 3.73 15.50
C LYS A 93 -8.29 3.09 16.85
N ALA A 94 -7.40 2.23 17.31
CA ALA A 94 -7.52 1.57 18.60
C ALA A 94 -7.34 2.61 19.72
N GLU A 95 -8.42 2.92 20.44
CA GLU A 95 -8.36 3.78 21.61
C GLU A 95 -7.40 3.23 22.68
N SER A 96 -7.29 1.90 22.78
CA SER A 96 -6.40 1.23 23.72
C SER A 96 -4.92 1.48 23.41
N ALA A 97 -4.53 1.69 22.15
CA ALA A 97 -3.16 2.04 21.79
C ALA A 97 -2.81 3.45 22.29
N ALA A 98 -3.75 4.40 22.19
CA ALA A 98 -3.61 5.75 22.76
C ALA A 98 -3.63 5.75 24.30
N ARG A 99 -4.42 4.86 24.92
CA ARG A 99 -4.60 4.79 26.38
C ARG A 99 -3.43 4.08 27.11
N HIS A 100 -2.76 3.12 26.48
CA HIS A 100 -1.74 2.29 27.15
C HIS A 100 -0.31 2.85 27.10
N ARG A 101 -0.03 4.02 26.51
CA ARG A 101 1.33 4.60 26.30
C ARG A 101 2.38 3.67 25.66
N ARG A 102 2.03 2.41 25.33
CA ARG A 102 2.91 1.40 24.74
C ARG A 102 3.11 1.61 23.25
N PHE A 103 2.18 2.29 22.58
CA PHE A 103 2.28 2.64 21.17
C PHE A 103 2.13 4.15 21.02
N VAL A 104 3.19 4.81 20.57
CA VAL A 104 3.23 6.27 20.33
C VAL A 104 2.56 6.64 19.00
N LEU A 105 2.34 5.66 18.13
CA LEU A 105 1.82 5.85 16.78
C LEU A 105 0.37 5.36 16.66
N PRO A 106 -0.47 6.02 15.83
CA PRO A 106 -1.87 5.65 15.66
C PRO A 106 -2.01 4.23 15.09
N TRP A 107 -2.63 3.34 15.86
CA TRP A 107 -2.81 1.95 15.46
C TRP A 107 -4.25 1.75 14.97
N LEU A 108 -4.44 1.08 13.83
CA LEU A 108 -5.79 0.76 13.36
C LEU A 108 -6.44 -0.28 14.30
N ALA A 109 -7.70 -0.05 14.67
CA ALA A 109 -8.53 -1.03 15.37
C ALA A 109 -9.14 -2.03 14.39
N ASP A 110 -9.56 -1.50 13.24
CA ASP A 110 -10.08 -2.26 12.12
C ASP A 110 -9.79 -1.51 10.82
N CYS A 111 -9.82 -2.22 9.70
CA CYS A 111 -9.59 -1.68 8.37
C CYS A 111 -10.33 -2.57 7.37
N GLU A 112 -11.25 -2.00 6.59
CA GLU A 112 -11.95 -2.75 5.53
C GLU A 112 -12.59 -4.08 5.99
N ASP A 113 -13.07 -4.16 7.23
CA ASP A 113 -13.59 -5.39 7.86
C ASP A 113 -12.59 -6.56 7.93
N LEU A 114 -11.29 -6.28 8.01
CA LEU A 114 -10.28 -7.31 8.36
C LEU A 114 -10.65 -8.00 9.68
N GLY A 115 -11.19 -7.21 10.61
CA GLY A 115 -11.51 -7.59 11.96
C GLY A 115 -10.28 -7.60 12.89
N PRO A 116 -10.51 -7.52 14.21
CA PRO A 116 -9.48 -7.21 15.20
C PRO A 116 -8.37 -8.26 15.33
N ARG A 117 -8.58 -9.48 14.82
CA ARG A 117 -7.58 -10.56 14.84
C ARG A 117 -6.48 -10.36 13.79
N LEU A 118 -6.80 -9.76 12.65
CA LEU A 118 -5.86 -9.59 11.54
C LEU A 118 -5.24 -8.20 11.49
N THR A 119 -5.97 -7.20 12.02
CA THR A 119 -5.53 -5.80 12.05
C THR A 119 -4.13 -5.60 12.67
N PRO A 120 -3.68 -6.32 13.71
CA PRO A 120 -2.33 -6.15 14.24
C PRO A 120 -1.23 -6.51 13.23
N ALA A 121 -1.36 -7.64 12.52
CA ALA A 121 -0.40 -8.03 11.49
C ALA A 121 -0.45 -7.05 10.30
N TYR A 122 -1.65 -6.60 9.95
CA TYR A 122 -1.85 -5.62 8.89
C TYR A 122 -1.18 -4.26 9.19
N ASN A 123 -1.27 -3.76 10.43
CA ASN A 123 -0.54 -2.56 10.83
C ASN A 123 0.98 -2.72 10.66
N VAL A 124 1.56 -3.88 10.98
CA VAL A 124 2.99 -4.13 10.77
C VAL A 124 3.37 -4.01 9.29
N ILE A 125 2.53 -4.55 8.40
CA ILE A 125 2.73 -4.43 6.94
C ILE A 125 2.65 -2.95 6.52
N LEU A 126 1.61 -2.23 6.96
CA LEU A 126 1.42 -0.81 6.65
C LEU A 126 2.60 0.06 7.12
N TYR A 127 2.99 -0.07 8.39
CA TYR A 127 4.10 0.69 8.97
C TYR A 127 5.44 0.34 8.31
N GLY A 128 5.72 -0.95 8.07
CA GLY A 128 6.92 -1.38 7.36
C GLY A 128 7.00 -0.80 5.95
N SER A 129 5.88 -0.83 5.22
CA SER A 129 5.76 -0.26 3.88
C SER A 129 5.95 1.26 3.88
N ALA A 130 5.37 1.95 4.87
CA ALA A 130 5.49 3.40 5.02
C ALA A 130 6.92 3.82 5.36
N VAL A 131 7.59 3.11 6.29
CA VAL A 131 8.99 3.37 6.65
C VAL A 131 9.89 3.18 5.43
N ALA A 132 9.70 2.10 4.67
CA ALA A 132 10.44 1.86 3.43
C ALA A 132 10.20 2.99 2.41
N SER A 133 8.95 3.42 2.24
CA SER A 133 8.58 4.49 1.31
C SER A 133 9.18 5.84 1.71
N VAL A 134 9.15 6.19 3.01
CA VAL A 134 9.81 7.40 3.53
C VAL A 134 11.31 7.34 3.31
N ALA A 135 11.94 6.20 3.62
CA ALA A 135 13.37 6.02 3.38
C ALA A 135 13.72 6.17 1.89
N GLY A 136 12.92 5.58 0.98
CA GLY A 136 13.09 5.72 -0.47
C GLY A 136 12.91 7.15 -0.96
N LEU A 137 11.92 7.89 -0.43
CA LEU A 137 11.70 9.29 -0.79
C LEU A 137 12.87 10.19 -0.35
N LEU A 138 13.40 9.95 0.84
CA LEU A 138 14.48 10.74 1.42
C LEU A 138 15.84 10.38 0.82
N ARG A 139 16.12 9.10 0.59
CA ARG A 139 17.46 8.61 0.21
C ARG A 139 17.63 8.38 -1.28
N GLU A 140 16.57 7.98 -2.00
CA GLU A 140 16.66 7.48 -3.38
C GLU A 140 15.99 8.41 -4.40
N SER A 141 15.13 9.32 -3.94
CA SER A 141 14.25 10.10 -4.80
C SER A 141 14.66 11.57 -4.95
N ARG A 142 15.95 11.93 -4.87
CA ARG A 142 16.40 13.34 -4.79
C ARG A 142 15.81 14.25 -5.88
N GLY A 143 15.78 13.80 -7.14
CA GLY A 143 15.19 14.55 -8.26
C GLY A 143 13.67 14.43 -8.41
N GLY A 144 13.03 13.45 -7.74
CA GLY A 144 11.59 13.22 -7.76
C GLY A 144 10.85 13.64 -6.50
N ARG A 145 11.56 14.08 -5.47
CA ARG A 145 11.00 14.33 -4.13
C ARG A 145 9.84 15.33 -4.13
N PRO A 146 9.91 16.48 -4.83
CA PRO A 146 8.77 17.41 -4.87
C PRO A 146 7.51 16.76 -5.47
N ALA A 147 7.67 16.02 -6.57
CA ALA A 147 6.56 15.30 -7.20
C ALA A 147 6.02 14.18 -6.29
N GLY A 148 6.91 13.47 -5.58
CA GLY A 148 6.53 12.46 -4.59
C GLY A 148 5.74 13.03 -3.41
N LEU A 149 6.17 14.17 -2.85
CA LEU A 149 5.44 14.85 -1.78
C LEU A 149 4.08 15.38 -2.25
N ALA A 150 4.04 15.97 -3.45
CA ALA A 150 2.79 16.43 -4.05
C ALA A 150 1.83 15.25 -4.27
N LEU A 151 2.31 14.14 -4.81
CA LEU A 151 1.50 12.94 -5.00
C LEU A 151 1.04 12.35 -3.66
N ALA A 152 1.90 12.30 -2.64
CA ALA A 152 1.50 11.84 -1.32
C ALA A 152 0.32 12.65 -0.79
N ALA A 153 0.39 13.99 -0.85
CA ALA A 153 -0.67 14.87 -0.39
C ALA A 153 -1.98 14.70 -1.18
N LEU A 154 -1.88 14.63 -2.51
CA LEU A 154 -3.05 14.48 -3.39
C LEU A 154 -3.68 13.08 -3.29
N ALA A 155 -2.88 12.05 -3.05
CA ALA A 155 -3.35 10.68 -2.96
C ALA A 155 -4.20 10.43 -1.71
N VAL A 156 -3.98 11.15 -0.60
CA VAL A 156 -4.72 10.92 0.65
C VAL A 156 -6.24 11.00 0.46
N PRO A 157 -6.84 12.11 -0.01
CA PRO A 157 -8.29 12.20 -0.17
C PRO A 157 -8.81 11.26 -1.27
N VAL A 158 -8.04 11.07 -2.35
CA VAL A 158 -8.45 10.22 -3.48
C VAL A 158 -8.52 8.75 -3.07
N LEU A 159 -7.46 8.25 -2.45
CA LEU A 159 -7.41 6.87 -1.93
C LEU A 159 -8.41 6.70 -0.78
N GLY A 160 -8.57 7.73 0.06
CA GLY A 160 -9.60 7.83 1.09
C GLY A 160 -11.00 7.56 0.56
N ALA A 161 -11.39 8.22 -0.53
CA ALA A 161 -12.67 7.99 -1.18
C ALA A 161 -12.73 6.63 -1.90
N ALA A 162 -11.65 6.25 -2.58
CA ALA A 162 -11.58 5.02 -3.37
C ALA A 162 -11.75 3.76 -2.50
N GLN A 163 -11.08 3.70 -1.34
CA GLN A 163 -11.20 2.55 -0.42
C GLN A 163 -12.63 2.40 0.11
N HIS A 164 -13.28 3.50 0.49
CA HIS A 164 -14.68 3.47 0.95
C HIS A 164 -15.66 3.09 -0.17
N TRP A 165 -15.41 3.53 -1.40
CA TRP A 165 -16.21 3.11 -2.55
C TRP A 165 -16.04 1.62 -2.86
N GLU A 166 -14.80 1.16 -2.88
CA GLU A 166 -14.45 -0.24 -3.18
C GLU A 166 -15.07 -1.18 -2.14
N ILE A 167 -14.85 -0.92 -0.85
CA ILE A 167 -15.39 -1.77 0.23
C ILE A 167 -16.92 -1.78 0.23
N ALA A 168 -17.58 -0.67 -0.07
CA ALA A 168 -19.04 -0.62 -0.18
C ALA A 168 -19.56 -1.52 -1.31
N ARG A 169 -18.89 -1.52 -2.47
CA ARG A 169 -19.23 -2.41 -3.60
C ARG A 169 -18.94 -3.87 -3.28
N LEU A 170 -17.79 -4.16 -2.66
CA LEU A 170 -17.41 -5.51 -2.26
C LEU A 170 -18.40 -6.10 -1.26
N ARG A 171 -18.82 -5.33 -0.24
CA ARG A 171 -19.90 -5.72 0.69
C ARG A 171 -21.21 -5.99 -0.05
N ALA A 172 -21.60 -5.12 -0.99
CA ALA A 172 -22.82 -5.32 -1.77
C ALA A 172 -22.76 -6.59 -2.62
N GLN A 173 -21.61 -6.93 -3.19
CA GLN A 173 -21.39 -8.18 -3.92
C GLN A 173 -21.40 -9.39 -2.99
N ALA A 174 -20.69 -9.33 -1.86
CA ALA A 174 -20.62 -10.41 -0.87
C ALA A 174 -22.01 -10.78 -0.33
N ARG A 175 -22.91 -9.80 -0.17
CA ARG A 175 -24.31 -10.06 0.22
C ARG A 175 -25.13 -10.78 -0.84
N ARG A 176 -24.87 -10.55 -2.14
CA ARG A 176 -25.62 -11.15 -3.26
C ARG A 176 -25.06 -12.51 -3.67
N SER A 177 -23.73 -12.63 -3.72
CA SER A 177 -23.03 -13.81 -4.18
C SER A 177 -21.70 -13.93 -3.41
N PRO A 178 -21.72 -14.56 -2.23
CA PRO A 178 -20.53 -14.71 -1.42
C PRO A 178 -19.57 -15.71 -2.06
N ALA A 179 -18.30 -15.35 -2.09
CA ALA A 179 -17.20 -16.19 -2.55
C ALA A 179 -16.09 -16.21 -1.48
N TRP A 180 -15.15 -17.16 -1.59
CA TRP A 180 -14.08 -17.30 -0.60
C TRP A 180 -13.29 -16.00 -0.36
N TRP A 181 -13.13 -15.18 -1.39
CA TRP A 181 -12.31 -13.97 -1.42
C TRP A 181 -13.01 -12.72 -0.87
N ASN A 182 -14.33 -12.75 -0.65
CA ASN A 182 -15.10 -11.63 -0.06
C ASN A 182 -16.01 -12.06 1.09
N ARG A 183 -15.95 -13.33 1.53
CA ARG A 183 -16.86 -13.91 2.52
C ARG A 183 -16.87 -13.18 3.86
N ARG A 184 -15.80 -12.46 4.22
CA ARG A 184 -15.76 -11.69 5.48
C ARG A 184 -16.66 -10.46 5.45
N LEU A 185 -16.96 -9.94 4.27
CA LEU A 185 -17.73 -8.72 4.06
C LEU A 185 -19.25 -8.90 4.11
N ARG A 186 -19.71 -10.04 4.62
CA ARG A 186 -21.13 -10.37 4.71
C ARG A 186 -21.81 -9.78 5.94
N THR A 187 -21.03 -9.41 6.95
CA THR A 187 -21.47 -8.96 8.26
C THR A 187 -22.00 -7.54 8.25
#